data_AF-A0A259H9B0-F1
#
_entry.id   AF-A0A259H9B0-F1
#
_cell.length_a   1.000
_cell.length_b   1.000
_cell.length_c   1.000
_cell.angle_alpha   90.00
_cell.angle_beta   90.00
_cell.angle_gamma   90.00
#
_symmetry.space_group_name_H-M   'P 1'
#
loop_
_entity.id
_entity.type
_entity.pdbx_description
1 polymer ?
#
loop_
_entity_poly.entity_id
_entity_poly.type
_entity_poly.pdbx_seq_one_letter_code
_entity_poly.pdbx_strand_id
1 'polypeptide(L)'
;MKQHSLLYLTLFGALGLMTGCTGQMTQGEHIDSTKQAKECRALDEQLTKVNTFIEKVQGMSALHAEELGNTLPQTEITQSSNKKRMLRDAQSKKTTLLKEQQKMGCKTPTKK
;
A
#
# COMPACT_ATOMS: atom_id res chain seq x y z
N MET A 1 -43.68 12.94 36.47
CA MET A 1 -43.84 12.47 37.86
C MET A 1 -43.69 10.95 37.87
N LYS A 2 -42.95 10.42 38.86
CA LYS A 2 -42.82 8.99 39.28
C LYS A 2 -42.18 8.04 38.25
N GLN A 3 -40.92 7.59 38.39
CA GLN A 3 -40.21 6.88 39.49
C GLN A 3 -40.60 5.40 39.60
N HIS A 4 -39.56 4.56 39.58
CA HIS A 4 -39.38 3.12 39.92
C HIS A 4 -38.69 2.42 38.74
N SER A 5 -37.37 2.31 38.59
CA SER A 5 -36.29 1.89 39.50
C SER A 5 -36.62 0.64 40.32
N LEU A 6 -35.70 -0.34 40.24
CA LEU A 6 -35.71 -1.71 40.82
C LEU A 6 -36.38 -2.74 39.87
N LEU A 7 -35.76 -3.81 39.37
CA LEU A 7 -34.67 -4.63 39.89
C LEU A 7 -33.86 -5.26 38.75
N TYR A 8 -32.53 -5.11 38.84
CA TYR A 8 -31.56 -6.03 38.28
C TYR A 8 -31.79 -7.43 38.88
N LEU A 9 -32.01 -8.45 38.04
CA LEU A 9 -31.79 -9.82 38.45
C LEU A 9 -31.00 -10.53 37.34
N THR A 10 -29.69 -10.42 37.50
CA THR A 10 -28.66 -11.18 36.81
C THR A 10 -28.95 -12.68 36.95
N LEU A 11 -29.21 -13.36 35.84
CA LEU A 11 -29.12 -14.81 35.76
C LEU A 11 -27.88 -15.19 34.94
N PHE A 12 -26.74 -15.28 35.62
CA PHE A 12 -25.54 -15.92 35.08
C PHE A 12 -25.76 -17.44 35.09
N GLY A 13 -26.28 -17.97 33.98
CA GLY A 13 -26.28 -19.40 33.69
C GLY A 13 -25.05 -19.77 32.86
N ALA A 14 -23.87 -19.79 33.47
CA ALA A 14 -22.67 -20.32 32.84
C ALA A 14 -22.65 -21.85 32.97
N LEU A 15 -23.30 -22.55 32.05
CA LEU A 15 -23.10 -23.99 31.83
C LEU A 15 -22.05 -24.15 30.73
N GLY A 16 -20.81 -24.35 31.15
CA GLY A 16 -19.71 -24.76 30.27
C GLY A 16 -19.95 -26.18 29.78
N LEU A 17 -20.24 -26.33 28.50
CA LEU A 17 -20.10 -27.60 27.79
C LEU A 17 -18.78 -27.56 27.02
N MET A 18 -17.78 -28.25 27.59
CA MET A 18 -16.58 -28.66 26.87
C MET A 18 -16.96 -29.80 25.91
N THR A 19 -17.17 -29.49 24.63
CA THR A 19 -17.18 -30.49 23.56
C THR A 19 -15.98 -30.28 22.65
N GLY A 20 -15.20 -31.36 22.55
CA GLY A 20 -13.93 -31.43 21.84
C GLY A 20 -14.04 -31.42 20.31
N CYS A 21 -12.86 -31.27 19.72
CA CYS A 21 -12.50 -30.99 18.33
C CYS A 21 -13.29 -31.74 17.25
N THR A 22 -13.55 -31.07 16.12
CA THR A 22 -12.80 -31.23 14.85
C THR A 22 -13.61 -30.61 13.71
N GLY A 23 -12.96 -29.78 12.89
CA GLY A 23 -13.44 -29.52 11.53
C GLY A 23 -13.58 -28.04 11.18
N GLN A 24 -12.63 -27.60 10.35
CA GLN A 24 -12.71 -26.39 9.52
C GLN A 24 -12.66 -25.05 10.27
N MET A 25 -11.44 -24.66 10.65
CA MET A 25 -11.05 -23.29 10.32
C MET A 25 -11.13 -23.20 8.80
N THR A 26 -12.17 -22.55 8.30
CA THR A 26 -12.27 -22.17 6.90
C THR A 26 -11.06 -21.32 6.56
N GLN A 27 -10.09 -22.00 5.96
CA GLN A 27 -8.99 -21.42 5.20
C GLN A 27 -9.60 -20.63 4.03
N GLY A 28 -10.05 -19.42 4.33
CA GLY A 28 -10.59 -18.46 3.35
C GLY A 28 -9.77 -17.18 3.25
N GLU A 29 -8.99 -16.81 4.27
CA GLU A 29 -8.37 -15.48 4.34
C GLU A 29 -6.85 -15.46 4.04
N HIS A 30 -6.18 -16.61 3.96
CA HIS A 30 -4.72 -16.63 3.83
C HIS A 30 -4.20 -16.39 2.39
N ILE A 31 -5.05 -16.60 1.38
CA ILE A 31 -4.68 -16.39 -0.04
C ILE A 31 -4.71 -14.90 -0.39
N ASP A 32 -5.68 -14.14 0.15
CA ASP A 32 -5.84 -12.70 -0.13
C ASP A 32 -4.74 -11.86 0.51
N SER A 33 -4.42 -12.12 1.78
CA SER A 33 -3.33 -11.41 2.49
C SER A 33 -1.97 -11.61 1.81
N THR A 34 -1.68 -12.82 1.30
CA THR A 34 -0.41 -13.11 0.61
C THR A 34 -0.34 -12.42 -0.75
N LYS A 35 -1.45 -12.34 -1.48
CA LYS A 35 -1.54 -11.65 -2.78
C LYS A 35 -1.43 -10.14 -2.61
N GLN A 36 -2.19 -9.57 -1.68
CA GLN A 36 -2.12 -8.15 -1.31
C GLN A 36 -0.70 -7.77 -0.86
N ALA A 37 -0.04 -8.59 -0.03
CA ALA A 37 1.34 -8.31 0.40
C ALA A 37 2.33 -8.30 -0.78
N LYS A 38 2.17 -9.17 -1.77
CA LYS A 38 2.98 -9.16 -3.00
C LYS A 38 2.71 -7.91 -3.84
N GLU A 39 1.46 -7.51 -3.99
CA GLU A 39 1.06 -6.30 -4.72
C GLU A 39 1.60 -5.04 -4.03
N CYS A 40 1.53 -4.96 -2.70
CA CYS A 40 2.14 -3.87 -1.92
C CYS A 40 3.65 -3.80 -2.12
N ARG A 41 4.36 -4.94 -2.08
CA ARG A 41 5.81 -4.97 -2.34
C ARG A 41 6.15 -4.51 -3.76
N ALA A 42 5.34 -4.89 -4.75
CA ALA A 42 5.54 -4.45 -6.13
C ALA A 42 5.34 -2.93 -6.27
N LEU A 43 4.36 -2.35 -5.57
CA LEU A 43 4.19 -0.89 -5.53
C LEU A 43 5.36 -0.18 -4.85
N ASP A 44 5.85 -0.70 -3.72
CA ASP A 44 7.00 -0.14 -3.01
C ASP A 44 8.27 -0.16 -3.88
N GLU A 45 8.48 -1.24 -4.62
CA GLU A 45 9.57 -1.35 -5.59
C GLU A 45 9.45 -0.29 -6.70
N GLN A 46 8.25 -0.11 -7.27
CA GLN A 46 7.98 0.91 -8.27
C GLN A 46 8.20 2.33 -7.71
N LEU A 47 7.71 2.62 -6.50
CA LEU A 47 7.94 3.89 -5.82
C LEU A 47 9.44 4.16 -5.61
N THR A 48 10.21 3.14 -5.25
CA THR A 48 11.66 3.23 -5.08
C THR A 48 12.37 3.55 -6.40
N LYS A 49 11.99 2.88 -7.50
CA LYS A 49 12.52 3.16 -8.84
C LYS A 49 12.24 4.60 -9.26
N VAL A 50 11.00 5.07 -9.08
CA VAL A 50 10.61 6.44 -9.42
C VAL A 50 11.35 7.48 -8.56
N ASN A 51 11.48 7.25 -7.26
CA ASN A 51 12.25 8.15 -6.37
C ASN A 51 13.73 8.21 -6.79
N THR A 52 14.34 7.06 -7.06
CA THR A 52 15.72 6.97 -7.53
C THR A 52 15.90 7.71 -8.85
N PHE A 53 14.94 7.59 -9.77
CA PHE A 53 14.95 8.35 -11.02
C PHE A 53 14.88 9.87 -10.78
N ILE A 54 13.96 10.33 -9.92
CA ILE A 54 13.83 11.75 -9.57
C ILE A 54 15.15 12.28 -9.00
N GLU A 55 15.77 11.56 -8.06
CA GLU A 55 17.04 11.94 -7.43
C GLU A 55 18.18 12.02 -8.45
N LYS A 56 18.30 11.00 -9.31
CA LYS A 56 19.30 10.98 -10.39
C LYS A 56 19.10 12.12 -11.37
N VAL A 57 17.88 12.31 -11.88
CA VAL A 57 17.57 13.40 -12.82
C VAL A 57 17.81 14.77 -12.19
N GLN A 58 17.51 14.95 -10.89
CA GLN A 58 17.83 16.18 -10.16
C GLN A 58 19.34 16.44 -10.09
N GLY A 59 20.16 15.42 -9.87
CA GLY A 59 21.63 15.53 -9.85
C GLY A 59 22.31 15.59 -11.22
N MET A 60 21.61 15.19 -12.29
CA MET A 60 22.18 15.08 -13.65
C MET A 60 21.89 16.31 -14.53
N SER A 61 22.73 16.52 -15.54
CA SER A 61 22.44 17.47 -16.62
C SER A 61 21.34 16.94 -17.55
N ALA A 62 20.72 17.83 -18.33
CA ALA A 62 19.56 17.49 -19.15
C ALA A 62 19.80 16.38 -20.20
N LEU A 63 21.00 16.36 -20.80
CA LEU A 63 21.39 15.35 -21.80
C LEU A 63 21.54 13.97 -21.16
N HIS A 64 22.22 13.88 -20.01
CA HIS A 64 22.35 12.61 -19.29
C HIS A 64 21.01 12.14 -18.69
N ALA A 65 20.10 13.07 -18.37
CA ALA A 65 18.75 12.72 -17.90
C ALA A 65 17.92 12.06 -19.02
N GLU A 66 18.06 12.54 -20.27
CA GLU A 66 17.43 11.94 -21.44
C GLU A 66 17.97 10.51 -21.69
N GLU A 67 19.28 10.32 -21.62
CA GLU A 67 19.91 8.99 -21.70
C GLU A 67 19.38 8.04 -20.62
N LEU A 68 19.26 8.52 -19.37
CA LEU A 68 18.68 7.73 -18.28
C LEU A 68 17.21 7.39 -18.54
N GLY A 69 16.43 8.33 -19.07
CA GLY A 69 15.04 8.10 -19.46
C GLY A 69 14.88 7.01 -20.52
N ASN A 70 15.87 6.82 -21.39
CA ASN A 70 15.89 5.77 -22.41
C ASN A 70 16.13 4.37 -21.82
N THR A 71 16.72 4.28 -20.62
CA THR A 71 16.94 3.01 -19.91
C THR A 71 15.72 2.54 -19.12
N LEU A 72 14.76 3.42 -18.88
CA LEU A 72 13.49 3.04 -18.28
C LEU A 72 12.61 2.39 -19.35
N PRO A 73 11.82 1.35 -19.01
CA PRO A 73 10.81 0.84 -19.92
C PRO A 73 9.93 2.01 -20.42
N GLN A 74 9.73 2.08 -21.74
CA GLN A 74 9.16 3.22 -22.49
C GLN A 74 7.82 3.78 -22.00
N THR A 75 7.17 3.11 -21.03
CA THR A 75 5.80 3.38 -20.61
C THR A 75 5.68 4.18 -19.30
N GLU A 76 6.77 4.49 -18.60
CA GLU A 76 6.64 5.02 -17.23
C GLU A 76 6.89 6.51 -17.06
N ILE A 77 7.78 7.13 -17.85
CA ILE A 77 8.14 8.55 -17.76
C ILE A 77 8.47 9.06 -19.16
N THR A 78 7.93 10.21 -19.56
CA THR A 78 8.21 10.74 -20.90
C THR A 78 9.70 11.03 -21.08
N GLN A 79 10.28 10.45 -22.13
CA GLN A 79 11.63 10.77 -22.58
C GLN A 79 11.66 12.17 -23.17
N SER A 80 12.51 13.04 -22.63
CA SER A 80 12.62 14.41 -23.09
C SER A 80 13.95 15.03 -22.67
N SER A 81 14.59 15.76 -23.56
CA SER A 81 15.69 16.66 -23.23
C SER A 81 15.29 17.77 -22.22
N ASN A 82 14.00 17.93 -21.92
CA ASN A 82 13.51 18.85 -20.90
C ASN A 82 13.41 18.16 -19.53
N LYS A 83 14.46 18.32 -18.73
CA LYS A 83 14.52 17.86 -17.33
C LYS A 83 13.29 18.23 -16.50
N LYS A 84 12.75 19.45 -16.64
CA LYS A 84 11.54 19.86 -15.89
C LYS A 84 10.32 19.03 -16.27
N ARG A 85 10.20 18.66 -17.55
CA ARG A 85 9.12 17.78 -18.02
C ARG A 85 9.27 16.38 -17.46
N MET A 86 10.47 15.79 -17.53
CA MET A 86 10.74 14.47 -16.97
C MET A 86 10.43 14.40 -15.47
N LEU A 87 10.82 15.43 -14.71
CA LEU A 87 10.55 15.50 -13.26
C LEU A 87 9.05 15.62 -12.95
N ARG A 88 8.29 16.39 -13.73
CA ARG A 88 6.84 16.49 -13.56
C ARG A 88 6.15 15.15 -13.80
N ASP A 89 6.56 14.45 -14.85
CA ASP A 89 5.96 13.15 -15.20
C ASP A 89 6.31 12.10 -14.13
N ALA A 90 7.56 12.08 -13.65
CA ALA A 90 7.98 11.23 -12.55
C ALA A 90 7.22 11.52 -11.24
N GLN A 91 7.01 12.80 -10.91
CA GLN A 91 6.22 13.21 -9.73
C GLN A 91 4.75 12.82 -9.86
N SER A 92 4.18 12.95 -11.05
CA SER A 92 2.81 12.50 -11.35
C SER A 92 2.68 10.99 -11.12
N LYS A 93 3.60 10.19 -11.69
CA LYS A 93 3.65 8.73 -11.49
C LYS A 93 3.80 8.36 -10.01
N LYS A 94 4.71 9.01 -9.28
CA LYS A 94 4.85 8.82 -7.82
C LYS A 94 3.53 9.05 -7.09
N THR A 95 2.80 10.11 -7.46
CA THR A 95 1.51 10.44 -6.84
C THR A 95 0.46 9.37 -7.15
N THR A 96 0.42 8.84 -8.37
CA THR A 96 -0.47 7.74 -8.75
C THR A 96 -0.17 6.48 -7.94
N LEU A 97 1.10 6.08 -7.84
CA LEU A 97 1.52 4.90 -7.07
C LEU A 97 1.19 5.04 -5.58
N LEU A 98 1.35 6.22 -5.00
CA LEU A 98 0.95 6.48 -3.60
C LEU A 98 -0.56 6.36 -3.39
N LYS A 99 -1.37 6.81 -4.36
CA LYS A 99 -2.83 6.65 -4.32
C LYS A 99 -3.24 5.19 -4.43
N GLU A 100 -2.58 4.42 -5.29
CA GLU A 100 -2.80 2.97 -5.42
C GLU A 100 -2.41 2.23 -4.13
N GLN A 101 -1.28 2.60 -3.52
CA GLN A 101 -0.83 2.06 -2.24
C GLN A 101 -1.86 2.31 -1.13
N GLN A 102 -2.38 3.53 -1.06
CA GLN A 102 -3.42 3.91 -0.10
C GLN A 102 -4.73 3.14 -0.34
N LYS A 103 -5.16 3.03 -1.61
CA LYS A 103 -6.38 2.31 -1.99
C LYS A 103 -6.32 0.82 -1.60
N MET A 104 -5.14 0.21 -1.69
CA MET A 104 -4.93 -1.19 -1.31
C MET A 104 -4.70 -1.40 0.19
N GLY A 105 -4.65 -0.35 1.00
CA GLY A 105 -4.39 -0.46 2.44
C GLY A 105 -2.96 -0.92 2.76
N CYS A 106 -2.03 -0.78 1.81
CA CYS A 106 -0.63 -1.09 2.04
C CYS A 106 -0.06 -0.15 3.11
N LYS A 107 0.62 -0.70 4.12
CA LYS A 107 1.36 0.12 5.08
C LYS A 107 2.44 0.87 4.32
N THR A 108 2.48 2.19 4.45
CA THR A 108 3.60 2.97 3.91
C THR A 108 4.89 2.50 4.58
N PRO A 109 5.97 2.24 3.83
CA PRO A 109 7.26 1.95 4.44
C PRO A 109 7.64 3.18 5.28
N THR A 110 7.62 3.02 6.59
CA THR A 110 8.18 4.00 7.52
C THR A 110 9.65 4.13 7.15
N LYS A 111 10.04 5.28 6.60
CA LYS A 111 11.45 5.62 6.43
C LYS A 111 12.11 5.45 7.80
N LYS A 112 12.96 4.45 7.93
CA LYS A 112 13.80 4.22 9.09
C LYS A 112 15.13 4.90 8.88
#